data_AF-A0AAD1JZB4-F1
#
_entry.id   AF-A0AAD1JZB4-F1
#
_cell.length_a   1.000
_cell.length_b   1.000
_cell.length_c   1.000
_cell.angle_alpha   90.00
_cell.angle_beta   90.00
_cell.angle_gamma   90.00
#
_symmetry.space_group_name_H-M   'P 1'
#
loop_
_entity.id
_entity.type
_entity.pdbx_description
1 polymer ?
#
loop_
_entity_poly.entity_id
_entity_poly.type
_entity_poly.pdbx_seq_one_letter_code
_entity_poly.pdbx_strand_id
1 'polypeptide(L)'
;MFLAINEIRHSKLRYALVIGVMFLIAYLVFFLSGLAYGLAQENRMAVDKWNASDIFLSEKANDSLNMSMIESELANELTAKEKAVLAQTAGIIYDATDENKKQNVSFFGINSKEFLNPKVIEGKSFKSSGEVVADISLKKQYHYKIGDKVKLASNNEPLLIVGFTDNAKFNISPVLYTSMETFQTVRYGANSSFQPKTTYNAIVTRGKVSQQPKGLQKLSISKFIDKLPGYSAQVLTFGFMIGFLVVIAAVVIGIFIYVLTMQKIAIFGVMKAQGISSRFIANSVIAQTFILAVSGVTIGLLATIASALILPEGVPFQTNLLFFGVIALLMVLVAIIGALFSVRTIVKIDPLKAIG
;
A
#
# COMPACT_ATOMS: atom_id res chain seq x y z
N MET A 1 31.65 -17.64 -15.18
CA MET A 1 31.30 -17.73 -13.74
C MET A 1 32.50 -17.95 -12.83
N PHE A 2 33.38 -18.92 -13.13
CA PHE A 2 34.57 -19.20 -12.30
C PHE A 2 35.46 -17.97 -12.02
N LEU A 3 35.76 -17.17 -13.05
CA LEU A 3 36.55 -15.92 -12.90
C LEU A 3 35.87 -14.93 -11.95
N ALA A 4 34.57 -14.65 -12.16
CA ALA A 4 33.82 -13.71 -11.33
C ALA A 4 33.83 -14.10 -9.83
N ILE A 5 33.69 -15.39 -9.51
CA ILE A 5 33.68 -15.86 -8.11
C ILE A 5 35.07 -15.71 -7.46
N ASN A 6 36.13 -16.12 -8.16
CA ASN A 6 37.50 -16.01 -7.64
C ASN A 6 37.89 -14.54 -7.42
N GLU A 7 37.40 -13.66 -8.27
CA GLU A 7 37.68 -12.24 -8.22
C GLU A 7 36.97 -11.55 -7.05
N ILE A 8 35.69 -11.88 -6.81
CA ILE A 8 34.95 -11.43 -5.62
C ILE A 8 35.68 -11.86 -4.35
N ARG A 9 36.25 -13.06 -4.33
CA ARG A 9 37.03 -13.57 -3.19
C ARG A 9 38.36 -12.85 -2.98
N HIS A 10 38.99 -12.34 -4.04
CA HIS A 10 40.27 -11.65 -3.96
C HIS A 10 40.13 -10.19 -3.50
N SER A 11 39.18 -9.44 -4.07
CA SER A 11 38.98 -8.01 -3.76
C SER A 11 37.81 -7.74 -2.81
N LYS A 12 37.72 -8.51 -1.71
CA LYS A 12 36.56 -8.58 -0.80
C LYS A 12 36.00 -7.21 -0.39
N LEU A 13 36.85 -6.25 -0.02
CA LEU A 13 36.43 -4.94 0.48
C LEU A 13 35.72 -4.10 -0.60
N ARG A 14 36.23 -4.09 -1.84
CA ARG A 14 35.62 -3.33 -2.94
C ARG A 14 34.25 -3.91 -3.31
N TYR A 15 34.17 -5.24 -3.38
CA TYR A 15 32.92 -5.93 -3.69
C TYR A 15 31.90 -5.82 -2.56
N ALA A 16 32.35 -5.87 -1.30
CA ALA A 16 31.50 -5.63 -0.14
C ALA A 16 30.91 -4.21 -0.15
N LEU A 17 31.69 -3.18 -0.54
CA LEU A 17 31.17 -1.82 -0.70
C LEU A 17 30.07 -1.74 -1.77
N VAL A 18 30.27 -2.38 -2.93
CA VAL A 18 29.24 -2.41 -3.98
C VAL A 18 27.98 -3.13 -3.50
N ILE A 19 28.13 -4.29 -2.85
CA ILE A 19 27.00 -5.01 -2.22
C ILE A 19 26.31 -4.14 -1.18
N GLY A 20 27.06 -3.43 -0.34
CA GLY A 20 26.52 -2.52 0.66
C GLY A 20 25.72 -1.38 0.07
N VAL A 21 26.21 -0.73 -0.99
CA VAL A 21 25.47 0.33 -1.68
C VAL A 21 24.19 -0.21 -2.32
N MET A 22 24.26 -1.34 -3.03
CA MET A 22 23.06 -1.96 -3.61
C MET A 22 22.06 -2.40 -2.54
N PHE A 23 22.56 -2.93 -1.42
CA PHE A 23 21.75 -3.27 -0.25
C PHE A 23 20.99 -2.04 0.27
N LEU A 24 21.69 -0.91 0.51
CA LEU A 24 21.06 0.30 1.04
C LEU A 24 19.99 0.85 0.10
N ILE A 25 20.28 0.86 -1.21
CA ILE A 25 19.32 1.34 -2.20
C ILE A 25 18.13 0.40 -2.31
N ALA A 26 18.36 -0.92 -2.37
CA ALA A 26 17.29 -1.91 -2.41
C ALA A 26 16.43 -1.85 -1.16
N TYR A 27 17.04 -1.78 0.02
CA TYR A 27 16.36 -1.62 1.29
C TYR A 27 15.45 -0.39 1.28
N LEU A 28 15.97 0.78 0.89
CA LEU A 28 15.20 2.00 0.80
C LEU A 28 14.03 1.89 -0.17
N VAL A 29 14.25 1.31 -1.35
CA VAL A 29 13.21 1.11 -2.37
C VAL A 29 12.11 0.17 -1.87
N PHE A 30 12.45 -0.98 -1.29
CA PHE A 30 11.47 -1.91 -0.75
C PHE A 30 10.74 -1.32 0.46
N PHE A 31 11.45 -0.61 1.34
CA PHE A 31 10.86 0.00 2.52
C PHE A 31 9.83 1.07 2.15
N LEU A 32 10.19 1.99 1.24
CA LEU A 32 9.26 2.99 0.73
C LEU A 32 8.10 2.36 -0.04
N SER A 33 8.34 1.30 -0.79
CA SER A 33 7.28 0.54 -1.47
C SER A 33 6.29 -0.07 -0.48
N GLY A 34 6.77 -0.64 0.62
CA GLY A 34 5.91 -1.22 1.67
C GLY A 34 5.09 -0.17 2.41
N LEU A 35 5.67 1.00 2.68
CA LEU A 35 4.94 2.14 3.24
C LEU A 35 3.90 2.69 2.26
N ALA A 36 4.29 2.91 1.00
CA ALA A 36 3.41 3.42 -0.03
C ALA A 36 2.20 2.50 -0.23
N TYR A 37 2.45 1.19 -0.29
CA TYR A 37 1.40 0.18 -0.40
C TYR A 37 0.51 0.14 0.84
N GLY A 38 1.09 0.14 2.05
CA GLY A 38 0.32 0.15 3.29
C GLY A 38 -0.57 1.38 3.41
N LEU A 39 -0.04 2.59 3.20
CA LEU A 39 -0.81 3.83 3.17
C LEU A 39 -1.92 3.83 2.11
N ALA A 40 -1.64 3.32 0.90
CA ALA A 40 -2.67 3.18 -0.13
C ALA A 40 -3.78 2.23 0.34
N GLN A 41 -3.41 1.14 1.00
CA GLN A 41 -4.36 0.16 1.53
C GLN A 41 -5.21 0.75 2.65
N GLU A 42 -4.65 1.53 3.58
CA GLU A 42 -5.42 2.19 4.67
C GLU A 42 -6.51 3.14 4.18
N ASN A 43 -6.39 3.69 2.96
CA ASN A 43 -7.45 4.50 2.38
C ASN A 43 -8.68 3.69 1.98
N ARG A 44 -8.49 2.43 1.59
CA ARG A 44 -9.50 1.63 0.87
C ARG A 44 -9.83 0.27 1.49
N MET A 45 -9.18 -0.15 2.58
CA MET A 45 -9.35 -1.49 3.18
C MET A 45 -10.81 -1.89 3.39
N ALA A 46 -11.62 -0.98 3.94
CA ALA A 46 -13.04 -1.25 4.15
C ALA A 46 -13.81 -1.44 2.83
N VAL A 47 -13.43 -0.73 1.77
CA VAL A 47 -14.01 -0.82 0.43
C VAL A 47 -13.66 -2.14 -0.23
N ASP A 48 -12.39 -2.56 -0.14
CA ASP A 48 -11.89 -3.83 -0.72
C ASP A 48 -12.66 -5.03 -0.15
N LYS A 49 -13.07 -4.99 1.13
CA LYS A 49 -13.87 -6.05 1.77
C LYS A 49 -15.26 -6.23 1.19
N TRP A 50 -15.83 -5.20 0.56
CA TRP A 50 -17.19 -5.29 0.06
C TRP A 50 -17.33 -6.33 -1.04
N ASN A 51 -16.24 -6.71 -1.73
CA ASN A 51 -16.26 -7.58 -2.90
C ASN A 51 -17.35 -7.15 -3.90
N ALA A 52 -17.52 -5.83 -4.04
CA ALA A 52 -18.55 -5.21 -4.84
C ALA A 52 -18.06 -4.93 -6.26
N SER A 53 -18.99 -4.92 -7.21
CA SER A 53 -18.67 -4.53 -8.59
C SER A 53 -18.81 -3.02 -8.76
N ASP A 54 -19.89 -2.46 -8.21
CA ASP A 54 -20.29 -1.08 -8.45
C ASP A 54 -20.74 -0.40 -7.16
N ILE A 55 -20.58 0.92 -7.14
CA ILE A 55 -21.12 1.83 -6.16
C ILE A 55 -21.90 2.93 -6.87
N PHE A 56 -23.05 3.28 -6.31
CA PHE A 56 -23.92 4.34 -6.80
C PHE A 56 -23.89 5.48 -5.80
N LEU A 57 -23.56 6.66 -6.33
CA LEU A 57 -23.56 7.93 -5.60
C LEU A 57 -24.61 8.85 -6.20
N SER A 58 -24.99 9.92 -5.50
CA SER A 58 -25.79 10.99 -6.09
C SER A 58 -25.04 11.62 -7.26
N GLU A 59 -25.72 11.88 -8.39
CA GLU A 59 -25.13 12.58 -9.55
C GLU A 59 -24.54 13.95 -9.18
N LYS A 60 -25.08 14.59 -8.14
CA LYS A 60 -24.63 15.90 -7.66
C LYS A 60 -23.37 15.83 -6.79
N ALA A 61 -22.93 14.62 -6.41
CA ALA A 61 -21.86 14.42 -5.45
C ALA A 61 -20.45 14.58 -6.05
N ASN A 62 -20.33 14.73 -7.37
CA ASN A 62 -19.05 14.79 -8.08
C ASN A 62 -18.12 13.62 -7.69
N ASP A 63 -18.65 12.39 -7.77
CA ASP A 63 -17.97 11.14 -7.37
C ASP A 63 -17.55 11.03 -5.88
N SER A 64 -17.92 11.99 -5.01
CA SER A 64 -17.50 12.01 -3.60
C SER A 64 -18.52 11.32 -2.68
N LEU A 65 -18.09 10.27 -1.98
CA LEU A 65 -18.93 9.58 -0.97
C LEU A 65 -19.43 10.54 0.10
N ASN A 66 -18.55 11.41 0.60
CA ASN A 66 -18.86 12.31 1.72
C ASN A 66 -19.87 13.39 1.32
N MET A 67 -19.90 13.78 0.03
CA MET A 67 -20.85 14.77 -0.51
C MET A 67 -22.12 14.15 -1.08
N SER A 68 -22.15 12.82 -1.21
CA SER A 68 -23.31 12.10 -1.73
C SER A 68 -24.40 12.00 -0.67
N MET A 69 -25.61 12.40 -1.04
CA MET A 69 -26.83 12.24 -0.26
C MET A 69 -27.91 11.65 -1.16
N ILE A 70 -28.39 10.47 -0.79
CA ILE A 70 -29.40 9.69 -1.51
C ILE A 70 -30.58 9.46 -0.57
N GLU A 71 -31.77 9.91 -0.96
CA GLU A 71 -32.99 9.64 -0.21
C GLU A 71 -33.34 8.14 -0.23
N SER A 72 -33.97 7.66 0.85
CA SER A 72 -34.38 6.27 0.99
C SER A 72 -35.25 5.74 -0.15
N GLU A 73 -36.15 6.57 -0.67
CA GLU A 73 -37.05 6.22 -1.77
C GLU A 73 -36.26 5.94 -3.05
N LEU A 74 -35.34 6.83 -3.40
CA LEU A 74 -34.46 6.66 -4.56
C LEU A 74 -33.55 5.43 -4.42
N ALA A 75 -33.10 5.14 -3.20
CA ALA A 75 -32.31 3.94 -2.95
C ALA A 75 -33.11 2.64 -3.08
N ASN A 76 -34.42 2.68 -2.80
CA ASN A 76 -35.31 1.53 -2.95
C ASN A 76 -35.65 1.26 -4.42
N GLU A 77 -35.72 2.28 -5.27
CA GLU A 77 -35.94 2.13 -6.71
C GLU A 77 -34.79 1.39 -7.43
N LEU A 78 -33.57 1.47 -6.92
CA LEU A 78 -32.45 0.72 -7.47
C LEU A 78 -32.59 -0.78 -7.18
N THR A 79 -32.64 -1.59 -8.25
CA THR A 79 -32.80 -3.04 -8.16
C THR A 79 -31.57 -3.77 -8.70
N ALA A 80 -30.97 -4.61 -7.86
CA ALA A 80 -29.82 -5.45 -8.17
C ALA A 80 -29.92 -6.79 -7.43
N LYS A 81 -29.18 -7.81 -7.89
CA LYS A 81 -29.18 -9.14 -7.27
C LYS A 81 -28.80 -9.10 -5.79
N GLU A 82 -27.73 -8.37 -5.48
CA GLU A 82 -27.27 -8.10 -4.13
C GLU A 82 -27.03 -6.59 -4.03
N LYS A 83 -27.73 -5.95 -3.09
CA LYS A 83 -27.69 -4.52 -2.84
C LYS A 83 -27.45 -4.29 -1.36
N ALA A 84 -26.65 -3.27 -1.06
CA ALA A 84 -26.47 -2.78 0.29
C ALA A 84 -26.42 -1.25 0.32
N VAL A 85 -26.97 -0.65 1.37
CA VAL A 85 -26.90 0.80 1.58
C VAL A 85 -25.80 1.13 2.58
N LEU A 86 -25.15 2.26 2.36
CA LEU A 86 -24.08 2.76 3.23
C LEU A 86 -24.33 4.21 3.58
N ALA A 87 -24.35 4.50 4.88
CA ALA A 87 -24.19 5.84 5.39
C ALA A 87 -22.78 5.99 5.98
N GLN A 88 -22.12 7.11 5.70
CA GLN A 88 -20.74 7.34 6.10
C GLN A 88 -20.56 8.76 6.61
N THR A 89 -19.86 8.89 7.73
CA THR A 89 -19.37 10.19 8.23
C THR A 89 -18.04 10.01 8.96
N ALA A 90 -17.18 11.02 8.89
CA ALA A 90 -16.02 11.11 9.79
C ALA A 90 -16.50 11.54 11.19
N GLY A 91 -15.75 11.15 12.22
CA GLY A 91 -16.01 11.58 13.58
C GLY A 91 -14.77 11.41 14.47
N ILE A 92 -14.89 11.88 15.71
CA ILE A 92 -13.86 11.77 16.73
C ILE A 92 -14.49 11.08 17.94
N ILE A 93 -13.87 10.02 18.42
CA ILE A 93 -14.25 9.36 19.67
C ILE A 93 -13.22 9.63 20.75
N TYR A 94 -13.64 9.62 22.01
CA TYR A 94 -12.76 9.61 23.16
C TYR A 94 -13.23 8.58 24.19
N ASP A 95 -12.30 8.09 24.99
CA ASP A 95 -12.58 7.15 26.07
C ASP A 95 -13.44 7.83 27.15
N ALA A 96 -14.49 7.17 27.62
CA ALA A 96 -15.35 7.74 28.66
C ALA A 96 -14.59 8.01 29.98
N THR A 97 -13.43 7.39 30.19
CA THR A 97 -12.59 7.54 31.38
C THR A 97 -11.44 8.54 31.22
N ASP A 98 -11.07 8.89 29.98
CA ASP A 98 -9.99 9.84 29.68
C ASP A 98 -10.28 10.61 28.38
N GLU A 99 -10.72 11.85 28.53
CA GLU A 99 -11.07 12.72 27.41
C GLU A 99 -9.87 13.13 26.53
N ASN A 100 -8.64 12.93 27.01
CA ASN A 100 -7.44 13.19 26.20
C ASN A 100 -7.14 12.07 25.21
N LYS A 101 -7.73 10.87 25.40
CA LYS A 101 -7.54 9.72 24.52
C LYS A 101 -8.47 9.79 23.29
N LYS A 102 -8.25 10.79 22.44
CA LYS A 102 -9.06 11.06 21.24
C LYS A 102 -8.56 10.28 20.03
N GLN A 103 -9.48 9.68 19.26
CA GLN A 103 -9.17 9.02 18.00
C GLN A 103 -10.10 9.47 16.87
N ASN A 104 -9.51 9.71 15.69
CA ASN A 104 -10.25 9.91 14.45
C ASN A 104 -10.80 8.57 13.97
N VAL A 105 -12.07 8.54 13.59
CA VAL A 105 -12.77 7.34 13.15
C VAL A 105 -13.67 7.66 11.96
N SER A 106 -13.99 6.63 11.17
CA SER A 106 -15.00 6.70 10.12
C SER A 106 -16.19 5.84 10.52
N PHE A 107 -17.36 6.45 10.70
CA PHE A 107 -18.58 5.72 11.02
C PHE A 107 -19.23 5.19 9.76
N PHE A 108 -19.49 3.88 9.73
CA PHE A 108 -20.25 3.22 8.67
C PHE A 108 -21.59 2.75 9.26
N GLY A 109 -22.65 3.48 8.90
CA GLY A 109 -24.03 3.08 9.15
C GLY A 109 -24.47 2.09 8.09
N ILE A 110 -24.77 0.86 8.51
CA ILE A 110 -25.11 -0.24 7.60
C ILE A 110 -26.32 -1.01 8.12
N ASN A 111 -26.94 -1.78 7.23
CA ASN A 111 -27.96 -2.76 7.60
C ASN A 111 -27.29 -4.11 7.91
N SER A 112 -27.57 -4.69 9.07
CA SER A 112 -26.91 -5.92 9.55
C SER A 112 -27.20 -7.16 8.72
N LYS A 113 -28.29 -7.14 7.92
CA LYS A 113 -28.67 -8.24 7.01
C LYS A 113 -28.02 -8.14 5.63
N GLU A 114 -27.37 -7.03 5.32
CA GLU A 114 -26.74 -6.78 4.03
C GLU A 114 -25.26 -7.17 4.04
N PHE A 115 -24.67 -7.36 2.85
CA PHE A 115 -23.32 -7.89 2.71
C PHE A 115 -22.20 -6.94 3.17
N LEU A 116 -22.53 -5.67 3.49
CA LEU A 116 -21.58 -4.72 4.07
C LEU A 116 -21.30 -4.98 5.55
N ASN A 117 -22.11 -5.83 6.21
CA ASN A 117 -21.87 -6.24 7.59
C ASN A 117 -20.51 -6.95 7.71
N PRO A 118 -19.55 -6.41 8.50
CA PRO A 118 -18.22 -6.98 8.57
C PRO A 118 -18.24 -8.34 9.27
N LYS A 119 -17.34 -9.23 8.85
CA LYS A 119 -17.06 -10.46 9.60
C LYS A 119 -16.32 -10.10 10.90
N VAL A 120 -16.99 -10.29 12.02
CA VAL A 120 -16.41 -10.10 13.36
C VAL A 120 -15.36 -11.18 13.62
N ILE A 121 -14.16 -10.77 14.02
CA ILE A 121 -13.05 -11.67 14.37
C ILE A 121 -12.96 -11.90 15.88
N GLU A 122 -13.48 -10.97 16.70
CA GLU A 122 -13.48 -11.05 18.15
C GLU A 122 -14.73 -10.37 18.71
N GLY A 123 -15.39 -10.97 19.70
CA GLY A 123 -16.61 -10.43 20.31
C GLY A 123 -17.87 -10.79 19.53
N LYS A 124 -18.80 -9.83 19.41
CA LYS A 124 -20.11 -10.02 18.76
C LYS A 124 -20.39 -8.90 17.76
N SER A 125 -21.31 -9.15 16.83
CA SER A 125 -21.84 -8.11 15.94
C SER A 125 -22.82 -7.21 16.71
N PHE A 126 -22.99 -5.96 16.26
CA PHE A 126 -23.95 -5.01 16.83
C PHE A 126 -25.38 -5.50 16.59
N LYS A 127 -26.21 -5.48 17.63
CA LYS A 127 -27.63 -5.86 17.58
C LYS A 127 -28.54 -4.73 18.03
N SER A 128 -28.10 -3.95 19.00
CA SER A 128 -28.87 -2.87 19.60
C SER A 128 -28.31 -1.51 19.19
N SER A 129 -29.14 -0.47 19.30
CA SER A 129 -28.69 0.90 19.09
C SER A 129 -27.63 1.30 20.13
N GLY A 130 -26.59 2.01 19.71
CA GLY A 130 -25.43 2.38 20.53
C GLY A 130 -24.30 1.34 20.55
N GLU A 131 -24.48 0.18 19.95
CA GLU A 131 -23.40 -0.82 19.80
C GLU A 131 -22.59 -0.60 18.52
N VAL A 132 -21.27 -0.78 18.61
CA VAL A 132 -20.35 -0.64 17.48
C VAL A 132 -19.39 -1.80 17.37
N VAL A 133 -19.07 -2.18 16.13
CA VAL A 133 -17.97 -3.08 15.79
C VAL A 133 -16.82 -2.26 15.23
N ALA A 134 -15.67 -2.35 15.89
CA ALA A 134 -14.50 -1.52 15.61
C ALA A 134 -13.46 -2.23 14.75
N ASP A 135 -12.69 -1.48 13.97
CA ASP A 135 -11.46 -2.01 13.40
C ASP A 135 -10.46 -2.40 14.50
N ILE A 136 -9.78 -3.53 14.31
CA ILE A 136 -8.83 -4.10 15.27
C ILE A 136 -7.66 -3.18 15.58
N SER A 137 -7.32 -2.21 14.71
CA SER A 137 -6.29 -1.21 15.02
C SER A 137 -6.64 -0.36 16.25
N LEU A 138 -7.93 -0.16 16.56
CA LEU A 138 -8.35 0.51 17.80
C LEU A 138 -7.91 -0.27 19.06
N LYS A 139 -7.95 -1.60 19.01
CA LYS A 139 -7.44 -2.45 20.10
C LYS A 139 -5.92 -2.48 20.14
N LYS A 140 -5.31 -2.68 18.97
CA LYS A 140 -3.88 -2.90 18.80
C LYS A 140 -3.06 -1.64 19.12
N GLN A 141 -3.33 -0.55 18.41
CA GLN A 141 -2.61 0.71 18.51
C GLN A 141 -3.04 1.57 19.71
N TYR A 142 -4.32 1.50 20.10
CA TYR A 142 -4.90 2.42 21.09
C TYR A 142 -5.49 1.73 22.33
N HIS A 143 -5.28 0.42 22.46
CA HIS A 143 -5.62 -0.37 23.64
C HIS A 143 -7.10 -0.36 24.06
N TYR A 144 -8.02 -0.10 23.11
CA TYR A 144 -9.46 -0.30 23.35
C TYR A 144 -9.80 -1.79 23.50
N LYS A 145 -10.83 -2.09 24.27
CA LYS A 145 -11.30 -3.44 24.59
C LYS A 145 -12.80 -3.58 24.30
N ILE A 146 -13.23 -4.83 24.18
CA ILE A 146 -14.66 -5.15 24.14
C ILE A 146 -15.27 -4.79 25.50
N GLY A 147 -16.39 -4.08 25.48
CA GLY A 147 -17.06 -3.56 26.66
C GLY A 147 -16.72 -2.10 26.98
N ASP A 148 -15.72 -1.51 26.31
CA ASP A 148 -15.38 -0.10 26.51
C ASP A 148 -16.51 0.80 25.99
N LYS A 149 -16.82 1.83 26.78
CA LYS A 149 -17.72 2.90 26.39
C LYS A 149 -16.91 4.07 25.85
N VAL A 150 -17.11 4.39 24.59
CA VAL A 150 -16.51 5.57 23.95
C VAL A 150 -17.58 6.63 23.75
N LYS A 151 -17.21 7.90 23.81
CA LYS A 151 -18.12 9.01 23.57
C LYS A 151 -17.76 9.71 22.28
N LEU A 152 -18.77 10.16 21.55
CA LEU A 152 -18.57 10.98 20.37
C LEU A 152 -18.26 12.43 20.77
N ALA A 153 -17.22 13.03 20.19
CA ALA A 153 -16.79 14.39 20.52
C ALA A 153 -17.81 15.49 20.13
N SER A 154 -18.69 15.22 19.16
CA SER A 154 -19.65 16.22 18.67
C SER A 154 -20.89 16.37 19.56
N ASN A 155 -21.35 15.28 20.18
CA ASN A 155 -22.63 15.26 20.91
C ASN A 155 -22.59 14.49 22.25
N ASN A 156 -21.41 13.98 22.67
CA ASN A 156 -21.20 13.16 23.87
C ASN A 156 -22.02 11.87 23.94
N GLU A 157 -22.55 11.40 22.81
CA GLU A 157 -23.33 10.18 22.76
C GLU A 157 -22.45 8.96 23.10
N PRO A 158 -22.89 8.11 24.05
CA PRO A 158 -22.13 6.93 24.44
C PRO A 158 -22.33 5.79 23.44
N LEU A 159 -21.23 5.19 23.01
CA LEU A 159 -21.17 4.02 22.14
C LEU A 159 -20.43 2.88 22.84
N LEU A 160 -20.91 1.65 22.69
CA LEU A 160 -20.33 0.45 23.29
C LEU A 160 -19.59 -0.37 22.23
N ILE A 161 -18.30 -0.61 22.42
CA ILE A 161 -17.53 -1.52 21.57
C ILE A 161 -17.90 -2.96 21.92
N VAL A 162 -18.60 -3.66 21.03
CA VAL A 162 -19.07 -5.05 21.26
C VAL A 162 -18.24 -6.11 20.53
N GLY A 163 -17.41 -5.69 19.57
CA GLY A 163 -16.56 -6.59 18.81
C GLY A 163 -15.56 -5.86 17.92
N PHE A 164 -14.63 -6.63 17.37
CA PHE A 164 -13.62 -6.16 16.44
C PHE A 164 -13.69 -6.89 15.09
N THR A 165 -13.40 -6.17 14.02
CA THR A 165 -13.15 -6.68 12.66
C THR A 165 -11.71 -6.33 12.25
N ASP A 166 -11.13 -7.12 11.35
CA ASP A 166 -9.86 -6.75 10.69
C ASP A 166 -10.09 -5.86 9.46
N ASN A 167 -9.00 -5.35 8.88
CA ASN A 167 -8.94 -4.66 7.57
C ASN A 167 -10.10 -3.70 7.31
N ALA A 168 -10.40 -2.82 8.26
CA ALA A 168 -11.49 -1.88 8.21
C ALA A 168 -10.97 -0.47 8.47
N LYS A 169 -10.15 0.05 7.54
CA LYS A 169 -9.82 1.48 7.47
C LYS A 169 -10.42 2.10 6.22
N PHE A 170 -10.84 3.36 6.33
CA PHE A 170 -11.35 4.17 5.24
C PHE A 170 -10.79 5.58 5.38
N ASN A 171 -10.15 6.11 4.32
CA ASN A 171 -9.42 7.37 4.35
C ASN A 171 -8.46 7.46 5.55
N ILE A 172 -7.67 6.40 5.79
CA ILE A 172 -6.63 6.32 6.84
C ILE A 172 -7.21 6.25 8.28
N SER A 173 -8.54 6.34 8.44
CA SER A 173 -9.19 6.25 9.75
C SER A 173 -9.78 4.86 9.98
N PRO A 174 -9.66 4.28 11.20
CA PRO A 174 -10.35 3.05 11.57
C PRO A 174 -11.86 3.23 11.45
N VAL A 175 -12.54 2.22 10.91
CA VAL A 175 -13.98 2.21 10.73
C VAL A 175 -14.67 1.68 11.99
N LEU A 176 -15.73 2.37 12.41
CA LEU A 176 -16.71 1.90 13.37
C LEU A 176 -17.99 1.56 12.62
N TYR A 177 -18.32 0.27 12.54
CA TYR A 177 -19.57 -0.20 11.97
C TYR A 177 -20.68 -0.12 13.01
N THR A 178 -21.83 0.41 12.61
CA THR A 178 -22.99 0.54 13.48
C THR A 178 -24.29 0.42 12.71
N SER A 179 -25.40 0.33 13.45
CA SER A 179 -26.73 0.30 12.87
C SER A 179 -27.08 1.65 12.23
N MET A 180 -27.99 1.64 11.25
CA MET A 180 -28.46 2.89 10.63
C MET A 180 -29.08 3.85 11.65
N GLU A 181 -29.77 3.33 12.66
CA GLU A 181 -30.36 4.11 13.75
C GLU A 181 -29.29 4.84 14.57
N THR A 182 -28.26 4.12 15.03
CA THR A 182 -27.14 4.72 15.77
C THR A 182 -26.36 5.71 14.92
N PHE A 183 -26.19 5.42 13.63
CA PHE A 183 -25.53 6.34 12.70
C PHE A 183 -26.28 7.68 12.59
N GLN A 184 -27.61 7.67 12.56
CA GLN A 184 -28.40 8.90 12.52
C GLN A 184 -28.15 9.76 13.76
N THR A 185 -28.10 9.15 14.93
CA THR A 185 -27.79 9.87 16.18
C THR A 185 -26.36 10.40 16.19
N VAL A 186 -25.38 9.62 15.71
CA VAL A 186 -23.98 10.06 15.55
C VAL A 186 -23.87 11.28 14.63
N ARG A 187 -24.61 11.30 13.52
CA ARG A 187 -24.52 12.37 12.51
C ARG A 187 -25.32 13.63 12.88
N TYR A 188 -26.50 13.48 13.47
CA TYR A 188 -27.46 14.58 13.68
C TYR A 188 -27.77 14.88 15.16
N GLY A 189 -27.33 14.03 16.09
CA GLY A 189 -27.63 14.12 17.51
C GLY A 189 -29.01 13.57 17.89
N ALA A 190 -29.18 13.29 19.19
CA ALA A 190 -30.39 12.69 19.78
C ALA A 190 -31.66 13.58 19.70
N ASN A 191 -31.49 14.90 19.57
CA ASN A 191 -32.59 15.88 19.55
C ASN A 191 -32.93 16.40 18.15
N SER A 192 -32.59 15.65 17.10
CA SER A 192 -32.88 16.03 15.72
C SER A 192 -34.38 15.92 15.41
N SER A 193 -35.16 16.89 15.89
CA SER A 193 -36.54 17.16 15.43
C SER A 193 -36.60 17.49 13.92
N PHE A 194 -35.43 17.73 13.32
CA PHE A 194 -35.18 17.60 11.89
C PHE A 194 -34.73 16.16 11.62
N GLN A 195 -35.65 15.21 11.52
CA GLN A 195 -35.35 13.92 10.87
C GLN A 195 -35.49 14.15 9.36
N PRO A 196 -34.41 14.45 8.60
CA PRO A 196 -34.50 14.22 7.17
C PRO A 196 -34.81 12.73 6.99
N LYS A 197 -35.61 12.41 5.97
CA LYS A 197 -35.76 11.05 5.46
C LYS A 197 -34.41 10.33 5.53
N THR A 198 -34.40 9.04 5.88
CA THR A 198 -33.15 8.27 5.99
C THR A 198 -32.32 8.47 4.72
N THR A 199 -31.19 9.18 4.85
CA THR A 199 -30.29 9.46 3.74
C THR A 199 -29.10 8.54 3.79
N TYR A 200 -28.74 8.00 2.64
CA TYR A 200 -27.56 7.18 2.44
C TYR A 200 -26.51 7.98 1.69
N ASN A 201 -25.24 7.66 1.91
CA ASN A 201 -24.15 8.22 1.11
C ASN A 201 -23.92 7.39 -0.15
N ALA A 202 -24.18 6.08 -0.10
CA ALA A 202 -24.00 5.21 -1.25
C ALA A 202 -24.93 4.01 -1.24
N ILE A 203 -25.10 3.43 -2.43
CA ILE A 203 -25.67 2.10 -2.64
C ILE A 203 -24.59 1.25 -3.30
N VAL A 204 -24.24 0.12 -2.69
CA VAL A 204 -23.20 -0.79 -3.15
C VAL A 204 -23.88 -2.04 -3.71
N THR A 205 -23.42 -2.55 -4.85
CA THR A 205 -23.99 -3.75 -5.47
C THR A 205 -22.94 -4.79 -5.83
N ARG A 206 -23.37 -6.06 -5.82
CA ARG A 206 -22.61 -7.17 -6.39
C ARG A 206 -23.33 -7.71 -7.61
N GLY A 207 -22.65 -7.69 -8.75
CA GLY A 207 -23.14 -8.26 -10.00
C GLY A 207 -24.01 -7.29 -10.81
N LYS A 208 -24.90 -7.85 -11.64
CA LYS A 208 -25.70 -7.05 -12.59
C LYS A 208 -26.78 -6.24 -11.87
N VAL A 209 -26.90 -4.98 -12.27
CA VAL A 209 -27.98 -4.08 -11.89
C VAL A 209 -29.06 -4.15 -12.97
N SER A 210 -30.29 -4.44 -12.55
CA SER A 210 -31.44 -4.61 -13.46
C SER A 210 -32.13 -3.29 -13.75
N GLN A 211 -32.15 -2.38 -12.76
CA GLN A 211 -32.77 -1.06 -12.89
C GLN A 211 -31.96 -0.02 -12.11
N GLN A 212 -31.62 1.08 -12.78
CA GLN A 212 -30.97 2.25 -12.19
C GLN A 212 -31.90 3.47 -12.36
N PRO A 213 -32.35 4.10 -11.27
CA PRO A 213 -33.13 5.33 -11.35
C PRO A 213 -32.26 6.53 -11.77
N LYS A 214 -32.89 7.58 -12.29
CA LYS A 214 -32.21 8.85 -12.61
C LYS A 214 -31.75 9.54 -11.32
N GLY A 215 -30.65 10.31 -11.38
CA GLY A 215 -30.11 11.00 -10.21
C GLY A 215 -29.05 10.20 -9.44
N LEU A 216 -28.74 8.97 -9.89
CA LEU A 216 -27.64 8.17 -9.38
C LEU A 216 -26.56 7.99 -10.44
N GLN A 217 -25.32 8.27 -10.05
CA GLN A 217 -24.12 8.04 -10.82
C GLN A 217 -23.51 6.69 -10.45
N LYS A 218 -23.39 5.82 -11.44
CA LYS A 218 -22.73 4.51 -11.31
C LYS A 218 -21.22 4.66 -11.44
N LEU A 219 -20.47 4.12 -10.48
CA LEU A 219 -19.01 3.99 -10.53
C LEU A 219 -18.62 2.54 -10.29
N SER A 220 -17.60 2.05 -11.01
CA SER A 220 -16.93 0.81 -10.61
C SER A 220 -16.15 1.05 -9.32
N ILE A 221 -15.97 0.01 -8.50
CA ILE A 221 -15.22 0.14 -7.24
C ILE A 221 -13.79 0.65 -7.47
N SER A 222 -13.11 0.23 -8.54
CA SER A 222 -11.78 0.76 -8.89
C SER A 222 -11.81 2.27 -9.13
N LYS A 223 -12.77 2.77 -9.93
CA LYS A 223 -12.89 4.20 -10.21
C LYS A 223 -13.25 5.00 -8.95
N PHE A 224 -14.08 4.42 -8.08
CA PHE A 224 -14.40 5.01 -6.79
C PHE A 224 -13.16 5.14 -5.89
N ILE A 225 -12.33 4.10 -5.81
CA ILE A 225 -11.06 4.11 -5.07
C ILE A 225 -10.13 5.20 -5.61
N ASP A 226 -10.00 5.32 -6.93
CA ASP A 226 -9.17 6.35 -7.57
C ASP A 226 -9.65 7.78 -7.27
N LYS A 227 -10.96 7.93 -7.00
CA LYS A 227 -11.60 9.19 -6.64
C LYS A 227 -11.60 9.49 -5.14
N LEU A 228 -11.10 8.60 -4.29
CA LEU A 228 -10.92 8.90 -2.88
C LEU A 228 -9.98 10.12 -2.73
N PRO A 229 -10.29 11.07 -1.83
CA PRO A 229 -9.49 12.27 -1.67
C PRO A 229 -8.01 11.96 -1.42
N GLY A 230 -7.14 12.47 -2.28
CA GLY A 230 -5.69 12.31 -2.17
C GLY A 230 -5.12 10.94 -2.57
N TYR A 231 -5.94 9.89 -2.72
CA TYR A 231 -5.45 8.53 -3.01
C TYR A 231 -4.62 8.45 -4.29
N SER A 232 -5.17 8.90 -5.42
CA SER A 232 -4.46 8.85 -6.71
C SER A 232 -3.18 9.70 -6.70
N ALA A 233 -3.23 10.89 -6.10
CA ALA A 233 -2.07 11.76 -5.99
C ALA A 233 -0.96 11.13 -5.13
N GLN A 234 -1.33 10.48 -4.03
CA GLN A 234 -0.43 9.75 -3.15
C GLN A 234 0.24 8.59 -3.90
N VAL A 235 -0.55 7.73 -4.55
CA VAL A 235 -0.03 6.56 -5.31
C VAL A 235 0.92 7.01 -6.42
N LEU A 236 0.55 8.04 -7.18
CA LEU A 236 1.40 8.62 -8.22
C LEU A 236 2.71 9.17 -7.65
N THR A 237 2.65 9.95 -6.57
CA THR A 237 3.83 10.57 -5.95
C THR A 237 4.82 9.53 -5.44
N PHE A 238 4.35 8.53 -4.69
CA PHE A 238 5.21 7.43 -4.25
C PHE A 238 5.75 6.62 -5.43
N GLY A 239 4.92 6.38 -6.45
CA GLY A 239 5.34 5.71 -7.68
C GLY A 239 6.50 6.43 -8.37
N PHE A 240 6.43 7.77 -8.51
CA PHE A 240 7.52 8.58 -9.05
C PHE A 240 8.77 8.49 -8.16
N MET A 241 8.65 8.63 -6.83
CA MET A 241 9.79 8.51 -5.92
C MET A 241 10.50 7.16 -6.05
N ILE A 242 9.74 6.07 -6.06
CA ILE A 242 10.26 4.70 -6.22
C ILE A 242 10.94 4.56 -7.59
N GLY A 243 10.31 5.05 -8.66
CA GLY A 243 10.88 5.04 -10.01
C GLY A 243 12.20 5.81 -10.10
N PHE A 244 12.28 7.00 -9.50
CA PHE A 244 13.54 7.78 -9.44
C PHE A 244 14.63 7.05 -8.66
N LEU A 245 14.31 6.44 -7.52
CA LEU A 245 15.28 5.67 -6.74
C LEU A 245 15.85 4.49 -7.53
N VAL A 246 15.02 3.80 -8.29
CA VAL A 246 15.44 2.74 -9.20
C VAL A 246 16.39 3.28 -10.28
N VAL A 247 16.09 4.42 -10.88
CA VAL A 247 16.97 5.05 -11.89
C VAL A 247 18.30 5.48 -11.27
N ILE A 248 18.28 6.07 -10.07
CA ILE A 248 19.50 6.41 -9.33
C ILE A 248 20.32 5.15 -9.03
N ALA A 249 19.65 4.06 -8.61
CA ALA A 249 20.28 2.76 -8.42
C ALA A 249 21.02 2.30 -9.69
N ALA A 250 20.37 2.42 -10.85
CA ALA A 250 20.94 2.10 -12.16
C ALA A 250 22.27 2.80 -12.39
N VAL A 251 22.26 4.12 -12.21
CA VAL A 251 23.39 5.00 -12.51
C VAL A 251 24.53 4.70 -11.56
N VAL A 252 24.24 4.61 -10.25
CA VAL A 252 25.23 4.29 -9.23
C VAL A 252 25.88 2.94 -9.50
N ILE A 253 25.09 1.90 -9.77
CA ILE A 253 25.62 0.56 -10.12
C ILE A 253 26.46 0.63 -11.39
N GLY A 254 25.98 1.31 -12.44
CA GLY A 254 26.72 1.50 -13.68
C GLY A 254 28.09 2.15 -13.45
N ILE A 255 28.16 3.20 -12.64
CA ILE A 255 29.41 3.88 -12.27
C ILE A 255 30.33 2.93 -11.50
N PHE A 256 29.83 2.19 -10.51
CA PHE A 256 30.65 1.25 -9.74
C PHE A 256 31.23 0.14 -10.63
N ILE A 257 30.40 -0.46 -11.49
CA ILE A 257 30.86 -1.49 -12.43
C ILE A 257 31.87 -0.91 -13.42
N TYR A 258 31.64 0.31 -13.91
CA TYR A 258 32.60 1.02 -14.76
C TYR A 258 33.95 1.22 -14.07
N VAL A 259 33.96 1.76 -12.84
CA VAL A 259 35.18 1.97 -12.06
C VAL A 259 35.90 0.64 -11.80
N LEU A 260 35.17 -0.41 -11.40
CA LEU A 260 35.74 -1.75 -11.19
C LEU A 260 36.35 -2.34 -12.46
N THR A 261 35.76 -2.04 -13.62
CA THR A 261 36.25 -2.49 -14.91
C THR A 261 37.51 -1.73 -15.33
N MET A 262 37.51 -0.41 -15.17
CA MET A 262 38.66 0.46 -15.47
C MET A 262 39.89 0.09 -14.63
N GLN A 263 39.70 -0.18 -13.34
CA GLN A 263 40.78 -0.59 -12.44
C GLN A 263 41.43 -1.92 -12.83
N LYS A 264 40.84 -2.67 -13.76
CA LYS A 264 41.29 -4.01 -14.17
C LYS A 264 41.68 -4.08 -15.63
N ILE A 265 41.83 -2.94 -16.29
CA ILE A 265 42.22 -2.89 -17.72
C ILE A 265 43.50 -3.68 -17.97
N ALA A 266 44.51 -3.56 -17.11
CA ALA A 266 45.77 -4.29 -17.26
C ALA A 266 45.56 -5.82 -17.19
N ILE A 267 44.75 -6.30 -16.24
CA ILE A 267 44.43 -7.73 -16.10
C ILE A 267 43.69 -8.25 -17.34
N PHE A 268 42.70 -7.49 -17.84
CA PHE A 268 41.99 -7.84 -19.06
C PHE A 268 42.88 -7.77 -20.31
N GLY A 269 43.85 -6.85 -20.34
CA GLY A 269 44.87 -6.74 -21.38
C GLY A 269 45.73 -8.01 -21.46
N VAL A 270 46.28 -8.47 -20.32
CA VAL A 270 47.05 -9.72 -20.24
C VAL A 270 46.19 -10.92 -20.67
N MET A 271 44.95 -11.01 -20.19
CA MET A 271 44.04 -12.09 -20.58
C MET A 271 43.79 -12.12 -22.10
N LYS A 272 43.58 -10.95 -22.73
CA LYS A 272 43.44 -10.86 -24.19
C LYS A 272 44.73 -11.25 -24.91
N ALA A 273 45.89 -10.83 -24.41
CA ALA A 273 47.19 -11.21 -24.98
C ALA A 273 47.44 -12.72 -24.91
N GLN A 274 46.91 -13.39 -23.88
CA GLN A 274 46.91 -14.85 -23.73
C GLN A 274 45.85 -15.58 -24.60
N GLY A 275 45.10 -14.85 -25.45
CA GLY A 275 44.12 -15.42 -26.37
C GLY A 275 42.69 -15.54 -25.83
N ILE A 276 42.39 -15.01 -24.64
CA ILE A 276 41.02 -15.04 -24.10
C ILE A 276 40.14 -14.04 -24.86
N SER A 277 39.02 -14.54 -25.40
CA SER A 277 38.11 -13.71 -26.20
C SER A 277 37.45 -12.58 -25.40
N SER A 278 37.28 -11.41 -26.02
CA SER A 278 36.55 -10.27 -25.43
C SER A 278 35.13 -10.63 -24.98
N ARG A 279 34.47 -11.57 -25.66
CA ARG A 279 33.12 -12.06 -25.30
C ARG A 279 33.13 -12.81 -23.97
N PHE A 280 34.16 -13.61 -23.72
CA PHE A 280 34.30 -14.32 -22.45
C PHE A 280 34.51 -13.35 -21.28
N ILE A 281 35.33 -12.31 -21.47
CA ILE A 281 35.56 -11.26 -20.47
C ILE A 281 34.28 -10.48 -20.20
N ALA A 282 33.56 -10.08 -21.26
CA ALA A 282 32.28 -9.39 -21.17
C ALA A 282 31.24 -10.21 -20.37
N ASN A 283 31.08 -11.49 -20.70
CA ASN A 283 30.17 -12.38 -19.99
C ASN A 283 30.58 -12.58 -18.52
N SER A 284 31.87 -12.54 -18.21
CA SER A 284 32.35 -12.61 -16.82
C SER A 284 31.90 -11.38 -16.02
N VAL A 285 32.01 -10.18 -16.61
CA VAL A 285 31.57 -8.93 -15.96
C VAL A 285 30.05 -8.89 -15.79
N ILE A 286 29.28 -9.32 -16.80
CA ILE A 286 27.82 -9.42 -16.68
C ILE A 286 27.43 -10.40 -15.57
N ALA A 287 28.05 -11.59 -15.53
CA ALA A 287 27.79 -12.58 -14.49
C ALA A 287 28.16 -12.06 -13.09
N GLN A 288 29.27 -11.32 -12.97
CA GLN A 288 29.67 -10.67 -11.74
C GLN A 288 28.62 -9.64 -11.29
N THR A 289 28.18 -8.76 -12.18
CA THR A 289 27.16 -7.76 -11.85
C THR A 289 25.85 -8.43 -11.45
N PHE A 290 25.46 -9.51 -12.11
CA PHE A 290 24.28 -10.29 -11.73
C PHE A 290 24.39 -10.83 -10.30
N ILE A 291 25.50 -11.48 -9.94
CA ILE A 291 25.73 -12.00 -8.58
C ILE A 291 25.66 -10.87 -7.55
N LEU A 292 26.30 -9.74 -7.86
CA LEU A 292 26.29 -8.56 -7.01
C LEU A 292 24.86 -8.05 -6.82
N ALA A 293 24.14 -7.78 -7.91
CA ALA A 293 22.78 -7.25 -7.88
C ALA A 293 21.83 -8.16 -7.10
N VAL A 294 21.82 -9.47 -7.39
CA VAL A 294 20.99 -10.43 -6.69
C VAL A 294 21.32 -10.47 -5.20
N SER A 295 22.60 -10.45 -4.84
CA SER A 295 23.02 -10.45 -3.42
C SER A 295 22.54 -9.18 -2.70
N GLY A 296 22.79 -8.00 -3.26
CA GLY A 296 22.38 -6.73 -2.66
C GLY A 296 20.86 -6.59 -2.55
N VAL A 297 20.12 -6.95 -3.61
CA VAL A 297 18.65 -6.91 -3.63
C VAL A 297 18.06 -7.90 -2.64
N THR A 298 18.59 -9.12 -2.55
CA THR A 298 18.11 -10.14 -1.61
C THR A 298 18.35 -9.71 -0.17
N ILE A 299 19.55 -9.21 0.16
CA ILE A 299 19.86 -8.72 1.51
C ILE A 299 18.96 -7.51 1.84
N GLY A 300 18.75 -6.60 0.89
CA GLY A 300 17.86 -5.45 1.07
C GLY A 300 16.41 -5.87 1.36
N LEU A 301 15.89 -6.82 0.58
CA LEU A 301 14.55 -7.38 0.79
C LEU A 301 14.41 -8.05 2.16
N LEU A 302 15.39 -8.89 2.54
CA LEU A 302 15.39 -9.56 3.84
C LEU A 302 15.44 -8.56 4.99
N ALA A 303 16.25 -7.51 4.87
CA ALA A 303 16.30 -6.44 5.86
C ALA A 303 14.97 -5.69 5.94
N THR A 304 14.30 -5.41 4.81
CA THR A 304 12.99 -4.77 4.80
C THR A 304 11.93 -5.63 5.48
N ILE A 305 11.92 -6.94 5.22
CA ILE A 305 11.00 -7.88 5.90
C ILE A 305 11.32 -7.97 7.39
N ALA A 306 12.61 -7.99 7.76
CA ALA A 306 13.03 -7.99 9.16
C ALA A 306 12.61 -6.70 9.89
N SER A 307 12.75 -5.54 9.25
CA SER A 307 12.29 -4.25 9.79
C SER A 307 10.79 -4.25 10.05
N ALA A 308 9.99 -4.90 9.18
CA ALA A 308 8.54 -5.00 9.36
C ALA A 308 8.12 -5.68 10.68
N LEU A 309 8.98 -6.54 11.25
CA LEU A 309 8.71 -7.22 12.53
C LEU A 309 8.88 -6.31 13.76
N ILE A 310 9.61 -5.20 13.61
CA ILE A 310 9.99 -4.29 14.70
C ILE A 310 9.20 -2.98 14.62
N LEU A 311 8.55 -2.71 13.48
CA LEU A 311 7.77 -1.48 13.28
C LEU A 311 6.60 -1.41 14.29
N PRO A 312 6.35 -0.23 14.89
CA PRO A 312 5.14 0.00 15.67
C PRO A 312 3.88 -0.23 14.83
N GLU A 313 2.80 -0.70 15.47
CA GLU A 313 1.53 -1.00 14.79
C GLU A 313 0.88 0.20 14.10
N GLY A 314 1.25 1.43 14.49
CA GLY A 314 0.79 2.65 13.84
C GLY A 314 1.51 3.00 12.53
N VAL A 315 2.61 2.32 12.19
CA VAL A 315 3.31 2.56 10.92
C VAL A 315 2.58 1.80 9.81
N PRO A 316 2.10 2.49 8.75
CA PRO A 316 1.29 1.89 7.70
C PRO A 316 2.17 1.13 6.70
N PHE A 317 2.82 0.07 7.16
CA PHE A 317 3.70 -0.78 6.37
C PHE A 317 3.00 -2.09 6.03
N GLN A 318 2.89 -2.40 4.75
CA GLN A 318 2.36 -3.68 4.29
C GLN A 318 3.24 -4.31 3.21
N THR A 319 3.44 -5.62 3.32
CA THR A 319 4.22 -6.38 2.35
C THR A 319 3.33 -6.91 1.23
N ASN A 320 3.64 -6.56 -0.02
CA ASN A 320 3.05 -7.20 -1.19
C ASN A 320 4.15 -7.95 -1.96
N LEU A 321 4.15 -9.28 -1.86
CA LEU A 321 5.20 -10.13 -2.43
C LEU A 321 5.31 -10.00 -3.96
N LEU A 322 4.17 -9.83 -4.64
CA LEU A 322 4.16 -9.64 -6.10
C LEU A 322 4.82 -8.30 -6.46
N PHE A 323 4.44 -7.23 -5.77
CA PHE A 323 5.02 -5.91 -6.00
C PHE A 323 6.52 -5.88 -5.70
N PHE A 324 6.94 -6.49 -4.58
CA PHE A 324 8.36 -6.64 -4.24
C PHE A 324 9.10 -7.50 -5.28
N GLY A 325 8.49 -8.58 -5.78
CA GLY A 325 9.07 -9.40 -6.84
C GLY A 325 9.33 -8.62 -8.13
N VAL A 326 8.36 -7.79 -8.55
CA VAL A 326 8.50 -6.91 -9.74
C VAL A 326 9.63 -5.91 -9.54
N ILE A 327 9.70 -5.26 -8.39
CA ILE A 327 10.78 -4.30 -8.07
C ILE A 327 12.14 -4.99 -8.05
N ALA A 328 12.24 -6.16 -7.40
CA ALA A 328 13.48 -6.94 -7.33
C ALA A 328 13.99 -7.29 -8.73
N LEU A 329 13.10 -7.79 -9.60
CA LEU A 329 13.42 -8.10 -10.99
C LEU A 329 13.90 -6.86 -11.73
N LEU A 330 13.18 -5.75 -11.60
CA LEU A 330 13.50 -4.50 -12.27
C LEU A 330 14.88 -3.98 -11.84
N MET A 331 15.19 -3.99 -10.53
CA MET A 331 16.51 -3.59 -10.02
C MET A 331 17.65 -4.45 -10.60
N VAL A 332 17.45 -5.77 -10.71
CA VAL A 332 18.44 -6.67 -11.30
C VAL A 332 18.62 -6.41 -12.80
N LEU A 333 17.53 -6.23 -13.55
CA LEU A 333 17.60 -5.91 -14.98
C LEU A 333 18.35 -4.61 -15.22
N VAL A 334 18.04 -3.59 -14.44
CA VAL A 334 18.67 -2.28 -14.51
C VAL A 334 20.16 -2.35 -14.16
N ALA A 335 20.56 -3.15 -13.17
CA ALA A 335 21.96 -3.40 -12.86
C ALA A 335 22.73 -4.05 -14.03
N ILE A 336 22.10 -5.04 -14.70
CA ILE A 336 22.68 -5.68 -15.89
C ILE A 336 22.83 -4.67 -17.04
N ILE A 337 21.82 -3.83 -17.28
CA ILE A 337 21.89 -2.77 -18.29
C ILE A 337 23.04 -1.80 -17.99
N GLY A 338 23.22 -1.42 -16.72
CA GLY A 338 24.37 -0.61 -16.28
C GLY A 338 25.71 -1.29 -16.56
N ALA A 339 25.80 -2.62 -16.41
CA ALA A 339 27.01 -3.38 -16.73
C ALA A 339 27.36 -3.36 -18.23
N LEU A 340 26.35 -3.37 -19.11
CA LEU A 340 26.56 -3.34 -20.56
C LEU A 340 27.31 -2.09 -21.01
N PHE A 341 27.08 -0.96 -20.34
CA PHE A 341 27.83 0.28 -20.59
C PHE A 341 29.33 0.09 -20.32
N SER A 342 29.68 -0.58 -19.22
CA SER A 342 31.06 -0.90 -18.86
C SER A 342 31.72 -1.92 -19.80
N VAL A 343 30.96 -2.92 -20.25
CA VAL A 343 31.44 -3.94 -21.19
C VAL A 343 31.97 -3.33 -22.48
N ARG A 344 31.36 -2.23 -22.96
CA ARG A 344 31.82 -1.52 -24.17
C ARG A 344 33.29 -1.08 -24.04
N THR A 345 33.70 -0.66 -22.85
CA THR A 345 35.09 -0.28 -22.54
C THR A 345 36.02 -1.48 -22.68
N ILE A 346 35.62 -2.65 -22.15
CA ILE A 346 36.40 -3.91 -22.21
C ILE A 346 36.67 -4.35 -23.64
N VAL A 347 35.63 -4.34 -24.48
CA VAL A 347 35.74 -4.79 -25.87
C VAL A 347 36.78 -3.96 -26.63
N LYS A 348 36.86 -2.66 -26.34
CA LYS A 348 37.78 -1.71 -26.99
C LYS A 348 39.20 -1.66 -26.40
N ILE A 349 39.50 -2.43 -25.35
CA ILE A 349 40.85 -2.48 -24.78
C ILE A 349 41.84 -3.06 -25.80
N ASP A 350 42.87 -2.29 -26.14
CA ASP A 350 44.07 -2.71 -26.86
C ASP A 350 45.07 -3.34 -25.87
N PRO A 351 45.42 -4.64 -26.03
CA PRO A 351 46.34 -5.33 -25.12
C PRO A 351 47.71 -4.65 -24.98
N LEU A 352 48.25 -4.08 -26.06
CA LEU A 352 49.57 -3.43 -26.05
C LEU A 352 49.56 -2.17 -25.18
N LYS A 353 48.53 -1.32 -25.33
CA LYS A 353 48.37 -0.11 -24.50
C LYS A 353 47.98 -0.40 -23.06
N ALA A 354 47.36 -1.56 -22.80
CA ALA A 354 46.85 -1.91 -21.48
C ALA A 354 47.93 -2.50 -20.56
N ILE A 355 48.97 -3.12 -21.13
CA ILE A 355 50.04 -3.80 -20.38
C ILE A 355 51.24 -2.86 -20.15
N GLY A 356 51.44 -1.87 -21.02
CA GLY A 356 52.56 -0.94 -20.98
C GLY A 356 53.39 -1.03 -22.25
#